data_AF-A0A831M870-F1
#
_entry.id   AF-A0A831M870-F1
#
_cell.length_a   1.000
_cell.length_b   1.000
_cell.length_c   1.000
_cell.angle_alpha   90.00
_cell.angle_beta   90.00
_cell.angle_gamma   90.00
#
_symmetry.space_group_name_H-M   'P 1'
#
loop_
_entity.id
_entity.type
_entity.pdbx_description
1 polymer ?
#
loop_
_entity_poly.entity_id
_entity_poly.type
_entity_poly.pdbx_seq_one_letter_code
_entity_poly.pdbx_strand_id
1 'polypeptide(L)'
;MTGLGASSSPWRNPKIVLMLLSVFACGAVTGVVAMRVSQRTVSAKQMPYYKEGGREISLQRFKKELDLTNEQAAEIEVILDDFMMYYQTLQAQIDEVRSNGKDRIQAILNDRQRAKFNKMLNELQTTKKLH
;
A
#
# COMPACT_ATOMS: atom_id res chain seq x y z
N MET A 1 -46.79 22.99 -38.57
CA MET A 1 -45.37 22.60 -38.40
C MET A 1 -45.03 22.69 -36.90
N THR A 2 -44.47 21.58 -36.39
CA THR A 2 -43.67 21.41 -35.15
C THR A 2 -44.29 21.75 -33.78
N GLY A 3 -44.62 20.69 -33.04
CA GLY A 3 -44.83 20.72 -31.59
C GLY A 3 -43.52 20.93 -30.82
N LEU A 4 -43.57 21.78 -29.82
CA LEU A 4 -42.49 22.02 -28.86
C LEU A 4 -42.76 21.17 -27.62
N GLY A 5 -42.08 20.03 -27.53
CA GLY A 5 -42.05 19.22 -26.31
C GLY A 5 -41.37 20.00 -25.20
N ALA A 6 -42.12 20.32 -24.14
CA ALA A 6 -41.56 20.83 -22.90
C ALA A 6 -40.64 19.76 -22.30
N SER A 7 -39.33 19.95 -22.41
CA SER A 7 -38.33 19.10 -21.76
C SER A 7 -38.38 19.36 -20.25
N SER A 8 -39.12 18.51 -19.54
CA SER A 8 -39.07 18.46 -18.09
C SER A 8 -37.64 18.13 -17.66
N SER A 9 -37.00 19.04 -16.93
CA SER A 9 -35.64 18.85 -16.42
C SER A 9 -35.60 17.56 -15.58
N PRO A 10 -34.79 16.55 -15.96
CA PRO A 10 -34.77 15.24 -15.30
C PRO A 10 -34.37 15.32 -13.82
N TRP A 11 -33.78 16.45 -13.41
CA TRP A 11 -33.34 16.77 -12.05
C TRP A 11 -34.47 17.05 -11.05
N ARG A 12 -35.70 17.25 -11.51
CA ARG A 12 -36.85 17.56 -10.64
C ARG A 12 -37.67 16.33 -10.26
N ASN A 13 -37.30 15.15 -10.78
CA ASN A 13 -37.97 13.88 -10.49
C ASN A 13 -37.24 13.16 -9.34
N PRO A 14 -37.84 13.08 -8.13
CA PRO A 14 -37.19 12.46 -6.98
C PRO A 14 -36.88 10.97 -7.21
N LYS A 15 -37.65 10.30 -8.09
CA LYS A 15 -37.41 8.91 -8.49
C LYS A 15 -36.10 8.72 -9.25
N ILE A 16 -35.72 9.68 -10.10
CA ILE A 16 -34.48 9.62 -10.88
C ILE A 16 -33.27 9.85 -9.97
N VAL A 17 -33.37 10.81 -9.05
CA VAL A 17 -32.35 11.04 -8.02
C VAL A 17 -32.19 9.81 -7.13
N LEU A 18 -33.29 9.19 -6.70
CA LEU A 18 -33.26 7.98 -5.85
C LEU A 18 -32.63 6.78 -6.56
N MET A 19 -32.87 6.61 -7.87
CA MET A 19 -32.22 5.58 -8.67
C MET A 19 -30.71 5.82 -8.80
N LEU A 20 -30.28 7.06 -9.08
CA LEU A 20 -28.87 7.41 -9.15
C LEU A 20 -28.17 7.21 -7.81
N LEU A 21 -28.81 7.61 -6.71
CA LEU A 21 -28.28 7.43 -5.35
C LEU A 21 -28.16 5.94 -4.99
N SER A 22 -29.11 5.11 -5.40
CA SER A 22 -29.07 3.65 -5.21
C SER A 22 -27.92 3.00 -5.99
N VAL A 23 -27.72 3.38 -7.26
CA VAL A 23 -26.60 2.88 -8.08
C VAL A 23 -25.26 3.32 -7.48
N PHE A 24 -25.18 4.58 -7.04
CA PHE A 24 -23.98 5.10 -6.37
C PHE A 24 -23.70 4.40 -5.04
N ALA A 25 -24.71 4.16 -4.22
CA ALA A 25 -24.57 3.44 -2.95
C ALA A 25 -24.11 1.99 -3.16
N CYS A 26 -24.65 1.30 -4.17
CA CYS A 26 -24.23 -0.05 -4.53
C CYS A 26 -22.76 -0.06 -5.03
N GLY A 27 -22.37 0.92 -5.85
CA GLY A 27 -20.98 1.12 -6.27
C GLY A 27 -20.03 1.41 -5.11
N ALA A 28 -20.44 2.22 -4.14
CA ALA A 28 -19.64 2.56 -2.96
C ALA A 28 -19.40 1.34 -2.06
N VAL A 29 -20.45 0.54 -1.79
CA VAL A 29 -20.31 -0.72 -1.04
C VAL A 29 -19.37 -1.69 -1.76
N THR A 30 -19.51 -1.82 -3.08
CA THR A 30 -18.64 -2.67 -3.90
C THR A 30 -17.19 -2.20 -3.87
N GLY A 31 -16.95 -0.88 -3.94
CA GLY A 31 -15.61 -0.29 -3.84
C GLY A 31 -14.95 -0.50 -2.48
N VAL A 32 -15.70 -0.36 -1.38
CA VAL A 32 -15.18 -0.61 -0.02
C VAL A 32 -14.81 -2.08 0.18
N VAL A 33 -15.65 -3.01 -0.30
CA VAL A 33 -15.36 -4.45 -0.22
C VAL A 33 -14.15 -4.80 -1.09
N ALA A 34 -14.06 -4.27 -2.32
CA ALA A 34 -12.93 -4.49 -3.22
C ALA A 34 -11.61 -3.95 -2.62
N MET A 35 -11.62 -2.76 -2.01
CA MET A 35 -10.45 -2.23 -1.31
C MET A 35 -10.04 -3.10 -0.13
N ARG A 36 -10.98 -3.61 0.69
CA ARG A 36 -10.65 -4.49 1.81
C ARG A 36 -10.08 -5.84 1.38
N VAL A 37 -10.55 -6.41 0.27
CA VAL A 37 -10.01 -7.67 -0.26
C VAL A 37 -8.64 -7.44 -0.91
N SER A 38 -8.48 -6.35 -1.67
CA SER A 38 -7.20 -5.96 -2.28
C SER A 38 -6.12 -5.63 -1.24
N GLN A 39 -6.47 -4.96 -0.15
CA GLN A 39 -5.54 -4.70 0.95
C GLN A 39 -5.10 -5.96 1.70
N ARG A 40 -5.96 -6.99 1.78
CA ARG A 40 -5.60 -8.30 2.35
C ARG A 40 -4.66 -9.09 1.44
N THR A 41 -4.85 -9.04 0.12
CA THR A 41 -3.94 -9.72 -0.83
C THR A 41 -2.62 -8.98 -1.03
N VAL A 42 -2.61 -7.65 -0.91
CA VAL A 42 -1.38 -6.84 -1.00
C VAL A 42 -0.57 -6.89 0.31
N SER A 43 -1.21 -6.90 1.49
CA SER A 43 -0.49 -7.02 2.77
C SER A 43 0.01 -8.43 3.06
N ALA A 44 -0.69 -9.47 2.58
CA ALA A 44 -0.23 -10.86 2.66
C ALA A 44 0.92 -11.20 1.67
N LYS A 45 1.31 -10.26 0.81
CA LYS A 45 2.41 -10.41 -0.15
C LYS A 45 3.61 -9.52 0.18
N GLN A 46 3.88 -9.26 1.46
CA GLN A 46 5.27 -9.06 1.85
C GLN A 46 6.01 -10.39 1.57
N MET A 47 6.59 -10.49 0.37
CA MET A 47 7.43 -11.62 -0.03
C MET A 47 8.44 -11.86 1.11
N PRO A 48 8.46 -13.06 1.73
CA PRO A 48 9.29 -13.37 2.89
C PRO A 48 10.78 -13.18 2.60
N TYR A 49 11.13 -13.12 1.32
CA TYR A 49 12.43 -12.82 0.78
C TYR A 49 13.20 -11.68 1.46
N TYR A 50 12.53 -10.58 1.83
CA TYR A 50 13.18 -9.38 2.39
C TYR A 50 13.40 -9.43 3.91
N LYS A 51 13.07 -10.54 4.58
CA LYS A 51 13.32 -10.72 6.02
C LYS A 51 14.54 -11.60 6.24
N GLU A 52 15.19 -11.44 7.38
CA GLU A 52 16.31 -12.28 7.82
C GLU A 52 15.87 -13.77 7.80
N GLY A 53 16.60 -14.62 7.06
CA GLY A 53 16.22 -16.02 6.80
C GLY A 53 15.28 -16.25 5.61
N GLY A 54 14.74 -15.20 4.99
CA GLY A 54 13.88 -15.26 3.81
C GLY A 54 14.59 -15.77 2.56
N ARG A 55 15.88 -15.47 2.42
CA ARG A 55 16.76 -15.94 1.33
C ARG A 55 16.81 -17.46 1.27
N GLU A 56 17.15 -18.10 2.38
CA GLU A 56 17.31 -19.56 2.48
C GLU A 56 15.99 -20.29 2.18
N ILE A 57 14.88 -19.76 2.69
CA ILE A 57 13.53 -20.27 2.45
C ILE A 57 13.14 -20.12 0.96
N SER A 58 13.45 -18.98 0.36
CA SER A 58 13.20 -18.72 -1.06
C SER A 58 14.05 -19.61 -1.97
N LEU A 59 15.34 -19.76 -1.67
CA LEU A 59 16.25 -20.59 -2.45
C LEU A 59 15.84 -22.07 -2.37
N GLN A 60 15.55 -22.59 -1.18
CA GLN A 60 15.07 -23.97 -1.02
C GLN A 60 13.76 -24.20 -1.77
N ARG A 61 12.84 -23.23 -1.73
CA ARG A 61 11.60 -23.30 -2.51
C ARG A 61 11.87 -23.31 -4.01
N PHE A 62 12.76 -22.45 -4.51
CA PHE A 62 13.10 -22.41 -5.93
C PHE A 62 13.81 -23.70 -6.38
N LYS A 63 14.73 -24.24 -5.59
CA LYS A 63 15.37 -25.53 -5.86
C LYS A 63 14.34 -26.65 -6.01
N LYS A 64 13.33 -26.69 -5.12
CA LYS A 64 12.30 -27.73 -5.12
C LYS A 64 11.26 -27.56 -6.23
N GLU A 65 10.79 -26.35 -6.48
CA GLU A 65 9.67 -26.10 -7.40
C GLU A 65 10.11 -25.96 -8.86
N LEU A 66 11.39 -25.63 -9.11
CA LEU A 66 11.94 -25.42 -10.45
C LEU A 66 12.95 -26.50 -10.85
N ASP A 67 13.17 -27.51 -9.99
CA ASP A 67 14.14 -28.60 -10.20
C ASP A 67 15.54 -28.10 -10.60
N LEU A 68 16.04 -27.10 -9.87
CA LEU A 68 17.31 -26.44 -10.21
C LEU A 68 18.50 -27.39 -10.06
N THR A 69 19.44 -27.32 -11.02
CA THR A 69 20.76 -27.95 -10.84
C THR A 69 21.54 -27.24 -9.74
N ASN A 70 22.62 -27.88 -9.25
CA ASN A 70 23.47 -27.26 -8.25
C ASN A 70 24.15 -25.99 -8.77
N GLU A 71 24.53 -25.93 -10.05
CA GLU A 71 25.09 -24.70 -10.62
C GLU A 71 24.03 -23.58 -10.68
N GLN A 72 22.82 -23.88 -11.15
CA GLN A 72 21.74 -22.89 -11.22
C GLN A 72 21.34 -22.38 -9.84
N ALA A 73 21.32 -23.25 -8.83
CA ALA A 73 21.02 -22.86 -7.46
C ALA A 73 22.10 -21.92 -6.89
N ALA A 74 23.37 -22.16 -7.19
CA ALA A 74 24.47 -21.28 -6.76
C ALA A 74 24.38 -19.90 -7.43
N GLU A 75 24.04 -19.84 -8.73
CA GLU A 75 23.84 -18.56 -9.43
C GLU A 75 22.66 -17.79 -8.86
N ILE A 76 21.53 -18.47 -8.61
CA ILE A 76 20.36 -17.84 -8.00
C ILE A 76 20.68 -17.38 -6.58
N GLU A 77 21.46 -18.12 -5.80
CA GLU A 77 21.88 -17.69 -4.47
C GLU A 77 22.62 -16.34 -4.49
N VAL A 78 23.58 -16.17 -5.43
CA VAL A 78 24.31 -14.91 -5.61
C VAL A 78 23.36 -13.77 -5.99
N ILE A 79 22.46 -14.00 -6.94
CA ILE A 79 21.46 -13.02 -7.35
C ILE A 79 20.61 -12.61 -6.14
N LEU A 80 20.21 -13.57 -5.32
CA LEU A 80 19.40 -13.28 -4.15
C LEU A 80 20.19 -12.47 -3.11
N ASP A 81 21.46 -12.79 -2.90
CA ASP A 81 22.32 -12.04 -1.99
C ASP A 81 22.44 -10.55 -2.39
N ASP A 82 22.69 -10.29 -3.68
CA ASP A 82 22.76 -8.94 -4.24
C ASP A 82 21.45 -8.16 -4.05
N PHE A 83 20.31 -8.80 -4.32
CA PHE A 83 19.01 -8.18 -4.10
C PHE A 83 18.76 -7.81 -2.64
N MET A 84 19.19 -8.67 -1.71
CA MET A 84 19.02 -8.42 -0.28
C MET A 84 19.91 -7.26 0.18
N MET A 85 21.17 -7.24 -0.26
CA MET A 85 22.11 -6.15 0.03
C MET A 85 21.60 -4.81 -0.52
N TYR A 86 21.09 -4.79 -1.75
CA TYR A 86 20.50 -3.59 -2.35
C TYR A 86 19.30 -3.09 -1.55
N TYR A 87 18.41 -4.00 -1.14
CA TYR A 87 17.24 -3.65 -0.34
C TYR A 87 17.63 -3.06 1.02
N GLN A 88 18.59 -3.68 1.72
CA GLN A 88 19.10 -3.18 3.00
C GLN A 88 19.71 -1.77 2.85
N THR A 89 20.49 -1.55 1.79
CA THR A 89 21.09 -0.26 1.50
C THR A 89 20.03 0.81 1.25
N LEU A 90 19.03 0.51 0.43
CA LEU A 90 17.91 1.42 0.19
C LEU A 90 17.12 1.70 1.47
N GLN A 91 16.86 0.68 2.29
CA GLN A 91 16.13 0.86 3.53
C GLN A 91 16.86 1.82 4.47
N ALA A 92 18.19 1.68 4.60
CA ALA A 92 19.02 2.60 5.37
C ALA A 92 18.94 4.05 4.85
N GLN A 93 19.06 4.24 3.53
CA GLN A 93 18.95 5.58 2.92
C GLN A 93 17.57 6.20 3.13
N ILE A 94 16.50 5.41 2.99
CA ILE A 94 15.14 5.90 3.20
C ILE A 94 14.94 6.31 4.67
N ASP A 95 15.46 5.53 5.61
CA ASP A 95 15.34 5.83 7.04
C ASP A 95 16.15 7.09 7.42
N GLU A 96 17.31 7.30 6.81
CA GLU A 96 18.08 8.54 6.93
C GLU A 96 17.28 9.75 6.41
N VAL A 97 16.72 9.68 5.19
CA VAL A 97 15.90 10.74 4.60
C VAL A 97 14.68 11.06 5.48
N ARG A 98 14.04 10.03 6.04
CA ARG A 98 12.92 10.20 6.99
C ARG A 98 13.35 10.91 8.26
N SER A 99 14.49 10.53 8.84
CA SER A 99 15.02 11.18 10.04
C SER A 99 15.36 12.64 9.77
N ASN A 100 16.11 12.91 8.69
CA ASN A 100 16.46 14.27 8.30
C ASN A 100 15.23 15.16 8.07
N GLY A 101 14.22 14.63 7.36
CA GLY A 101 12.95 15.34 7.16
C GLY A 101 12.23 15.65 8.47
N LYS A 102 12.18 14.68 9.39
CA LYS A 102 11.60 14.86 10.73
C LYS A 102 12.33 15.96 11.51
N ASP A 103 13.65 15.96 11.51
CA ASP A 103 14.47 16.93 12.25
C ASP A 103 14.28 18.35 11.71
N ARG A 104 14.24 18.50 10.38
CA ARG A 104 13.96 19.79 9.72
C ARG A 104 12.57 20.33 10.05
N ILE A 105 11.57 19.45 10.12
CA ILE A 105 10.23 19.85 10.57
C ILE A 105 10.29 20.28 12.04
N GLN A 106 10.92 19.52 12.93
CA GLN A 106 10.99 19.87 14.35
C GLN A 106 11.71 21.20 14.62
N ALA A 107 12.68 21.57 13.79
CA ALA A 107 13.42 22.82 13.91
C ALA A 107 12.56 24.07 13.69
N ILE A 108 11.51 23.99 12.86
CA ILE A 108 10.62 25.14 12.56
C ILE A 108 9.39 25.22 13.46
N LEU A 109 9.16 24.22 14.32
CA LEU A 109 8.01 24.14 15.20
C LEU A 109 8.33 24.75 16.57
N ASN A 110 7.31 25.31 17.25
CA ASN A 110 7.41 25.62 18.68
C ASN A 110 7.18 24.37 19.55
N ASP A 111 7.39 24.48 20.87
CA ASP A 111 7.31 23.34 21.79
C ASP A 111 5.96 22.61 21.77
N ARG A 112 4.86 23.38 21.74
CA ARG A 112 3.51 22.81 21.66
C ARG A 112 3.31 22.03 20.36
N GLN A 113 3.77 22.58 19.24
CA GLN A 113 3.66 21.95 17.93
C GLN A 113 4.56 20.70 17.83
N ARG A 114 5.78 20.74 18.37
CA ARG A 114 6.69 19.57 18.43
C ARG A 114 6.05 18.40 19.17
N ALA A 115 5.46 18.66 20.34
CA ALA A 115 4.78 17.63 21.13
C ALA A 115 3.61 16.99 20.34
N LYS A 116 2.79 17.82 19.67
CA LYS A 116 1.70 17.32 18.82
C LYS A 116 2.22 16.52 17.62
N PHE A 117 3.28 16.99 16.97
CA PHE A 117 3.91 16.32 15.83
C PHE A 117 4.43 14.93 16.18
N ASN A 118 5.15 14.81 17.31
CA ASN A 118 5.64 13.52 17.80
C ASN A 118 4.50 12.55 18.11
N LYS A 119 3.39 13.04 18.69
CA LYS A 119 2.19 12.21 18.92
C LYS A 119 1.61 11.68 17.60
N MET A 120 1.46 12.53 16.59
CA MET A 120 0.95 12.13 15.26
C MET A 120 1.86 11.07 14.61
N LEU A 121 3.18 11.21 14.71
CA LEU A 121 4.11 10.21 14.18
C LEU A 121 3.98 8.85 14.88
N ASN A 122 3.82 8.84 16.20
CA ASN A 122 3.63 7.60 16.97
C ASN A 122 2.32 6.90 16.62
N GLU A 123 1.23 7.64 16.41
CA GLU A 123 -0.08 7.10 15.99
C GLU A 123 -0.04 6.45 14.60
N LEU A 124 0.74 7.03 13.68
CA LEU A 124 0.96 6.44 12.35
C LEU A 124 1.76 5.13 12.44
N GLN A 125 2.73 5.03 13.35
CA GLN A 125 3.52 3.81 13.55
C GLN A 125 2.70 2.68 14.19
N THR A 126 1.85 2.99 15.19
CA THR A 126 1.00 1.97 15.83
C THR A 126 -0.08 1.44 14.89
N THR A 127 -0.68 2.31 14.07
CA THR A 127 -1.66 1.88 13.04
C THR A 127 -1.03 0.91 12.04
N LYS A 128 0.24 1.12 11.68
CA LYS A 128 0.98 0.23 10.76
C LYS A 128 1.40 -1.11 11.37
N LYS A 129 1.39 -1.25 12.70
CA LYS A 129 1.67 -2.52 13.41
C LYS A 129 0.42 -3.37 13.66
N LEU A 130 -0.77 -2.76 13.58
CA LEU A 130 -2.05 -3.40 13.85
C LEU A 130 -2.73 -3.98 12.59
N HIS A 131 -2.18 -3.71 11.40
CA HIS A 131 -2.62 -4.22 10.09
C HIS A 131 -1.47 -4.96 9.40
#